data_AF-A0A2G9LKP4-F1
#
_entry.id   AF-A0A2G9LKP4-F1
#
_cell.length_a   1.000
_cell.length_b   1.000
_cell.length_c   1.000
_cell.angle_alpha   90.00
_cell.angle_beta   90.00
_cell.angle_gamma   90.00
#
_symmetry.space_group_name_H-M   'P 1'
#
loop_
_entity.id
_entity.type
_entity.pdbx_description
1 polymer ?
#
loop_
_entity_poly.entity_id
_entity_poly.type
_entity_poly.pdbx_seq_one_letter_code
_entity_poly.pdbx_strand_id
1 'polypeptide(L)'
;MLNQKTNISEQTFTKKSKDNKKVDAEKLKQEIKEVKREIIKEIEQEKQEELIDRKTVEAKQLSQKQQADVKKIKTPLRAAIIYIQSSKNNTHITLTDITGSEILAKASGGMLTKNKAHRDEQAAAIGMVQVVENVLATHKISRLIVRVRGKGGIKSDRIGQAAQIILKMLSHDKYEIIHLKDVMPIYYGKKLKYGRRGRKV
;
A
#
# COMPACT_ATOMS: atom_id res chain seq x y z
N MET A 1 -57.55 40.49 14.43
CA MET A 1 -58.32 41.74 14.65
C MET A 1 -57.44 42.64 15.48
N LEU A 2 -57.03 43.85 15.15
CA LEU A 2 -57.44 44.84 14.16
C LEU A 2 -56.18 45.69 13.84
N ASN A 3 -55.95 45.97 12.56
CA ASN A 3 -55.01 47.02 12.12
C ASN A 3 -55.57 48.38 12.54
N GLN A 4 -54.73 49.29 13.07
CA GLN A 4 -54.90 50.71 12.80
C GLN A 4 -53.54 51.37 12.55
N LYS A 5 -53.30 51.64 11.27
CA LYS A 5 -52.36 52.66 10.79
C LYS A 5 -53.02 54.02 11.00
N THR A 6 -52.28 55.02 11.46
CA THR A 6 -52.38 56.40 10.94
C THR A 6 -51.10 57.18 11.25
N ASN A 7 -50.34 57.43 10.18
CA ASN A 7 -49.31 58.46 10.09
C ASN A 7 -49.99 59.81 9.86
N ILE A 8 -49.84 60.76 10.78
CA ILE A 8 -50.07 62.22 10.62
C ILE A 8 -49.26 62.85 11.77
N SER A 9 -48.38 63.84 11.67
CA SER A 9 -47.96 64.78 10.64
C SER A 9 -46.64 65.41 11.09
N GLU A 10 -45.78 65.72 10.12
CA GLU A 10 -44.66 66.63 10.26
C GLU A 10 -45.12 68.02 10.74
N GLN A 11 -44.31 68.65 11.62
CA GLN A 11 -43.86 70.06 11.60
C GLN A 11 -43.58 70.58 13.03
N THR A 12 -42.34 70.45 13.51
CA THR A 12 -41.30 71.49 13.65
C THR A 12 -41.39 72.37 14.90
N PHE A 13 -40.43 72.19 15.82
CA PHE A 13 -39.84 73.29 16.61
C PHE A 13 -38.32 73.07 16.80
N THR A 14 -37.56 73.86 16.03
CA THR A 14 -36.25 74.49 16.26
C THR A 14 -35.12 73.81 17.06
N LYS A 15 -34.06 73.49 16.29
CA LYS A 15 -32.61 73.49 16.59
C LYS A 15 -32.16 73.92 18.00
N LYS A 16 -31.64 72.97 18.79
CA LYS A 16 -30.30 72.99 19.42
C LYS A 16 -30.04 71.63 20.11
N SER A 17 -28.78 71.21 20.12
CA SER A 17 -28.21 69.96 20.69
C SER A 17 -28.01 68.76 19.75
N LYS A 18 -27.24 68.96 18.66
CA LYS A 18 -26.65 67.84 17.89
C LYS A 18 -25.37 67.26 18.54
N ASP A 19 -24.92 67.79 19.68
CA ASP A 19 -23.56 67.53 20.17
C ASP A 19 -23.49 66.55 21.36
N ASN A 20 -24.56 66.36 22.14
CA ASN A 20 -24.53 65.44 23.29
C ASN A 20 -24.85 63.97 22.96
N LYS A 21 -25.47 63.67 21.81
CA LYS A 21 -25.77 62.27 21.39
C LYS A 21 -24.62 61.56 20.68
N LYS A 22 -23.58 62.29 20.25
CA LYS A 22 -22.42 61.71 19.55
C LYS A 22 -21.40 61.11 20.53
N VAL A 23 -21.22 61.75 21.68
CA VAL A 23 -20.20 61.39 22.67
C VAL A 23 -20.52 60.05 23.37
N ASP A 24 -21.80 59.73 23.60
CA ASP A 24 -22.21 58.47 24.22
C ASP A 24 -22.21 57.29 23.24
N ALA A 25 -22.51 57.54 21.96
CA ALA A 25 -22.50 56.52 20.93
C ALA A 25 -21.08 56.09 20.51
N GLU A 26 -20.09 56.99 20.61
CA GLU A 26 -18.68 56.66 20.34
C GLU A 26 -18.05 55.84 21.46
N LYS A 27 -18.38 56.14 22.73
CA LYS A 27 -17.94 55.34 23.89
C LYS A 27 -18.54 53.93 23.87
N LEU A 28 -19.84 53.80 23.65
CA LEU A 28 -20.50 52.48 23.51
C LEU A 28 -19.97 51.69 22.30
N LYS A 29 -19.62 52.36 21.20
CA LYS A 29 -18.97 51.72 20.04
C LYS A 29 -17.54 51.27 20.34
N GLN A 30 -16.80 52.02 21.17
CA GLN A 30 -15.45 51.64 21.62
C GLN A 30 -15.52 50.44 22.56
N GLU A 31 -16.45 50.41 23.53
CA GLU A 31 -16.68 49.28 24.42
C GLU A 31 -17.09 48.01 23.64
N ILE A 32 -18.05 48.09 22.73
CA ILE A 32 -18.46 46.94 21.89
C ILE A 32 -17.29 46.45 21.01
N LYS A 33 -16.40 47.36 20.58
CA LYS A 33 -15.23 47.03 19.75
C LYS A 33 -14.14 46.33 20.56
N GLU A 34 -13.98 46.68 21.83
CA GLU A 34 -13.06 46.01 22.76
C GLU A 34 -13.58 44.63 23.15
N VAL A 35 -14.86 44.52 23.52
CA VAL A 35 -15.51 43.22 23.80
C VAL A 35 -15.45 42.29 22.59
N LYS A 36 -15.69 42.81 21.37
CA LYS A 36 -15.54 42.01 20.14
C LYS A 36 -14.11 41.53 19.90
N ARG A 37 -13.09 42.31 20.27
CA ARG A 37 -11.68 41.91 20.12
C ARG A 37 -11.26 40.84 21.12
N GLU A 38 -11.81 40.88 22.33
CA GLU A 38 -11.59 39.85 23.35
C GLU A 38 -12.20 38.52 22.93
N ILE A 39 -13.46 38.53 22.47
CA ILE A 39 -14.14 37.33 21.95
C ILE A 39 -13.38 36.74 20.76
N ILE A 40 -12.88 37.58 19.84
CA ILE A 40 -12.08 37.10 18.69
C ILE A 40 -10.76 36.46 19.14
N LYS A 41 -10.10 37.00 20.17
CA LYS A 41 -8.87 36.43 20.73
C LYS A 41 -9.09 35.08 21.40
N GLU A 42 -10.17 34.91 22.14
CA GLU A 42 -10.53 33.61 22.76
C GLU A 42 -10.81 32.55 21.68
N ILE A 43 -11.55 32.91 20.62
CA ILE A 43 -11.82 32.01 19.49
C ILE A 43 -10.53 31.64 18.74
N GLU A 44 -9.57 32.55 18.64
CA GLU A 44 -8.26 32.25 18.03
C GLU A 44 -7.43 31.32 18.91
N GLN A 45 -7.45 31.49 20.23
CA GLN A 45 -6.73 30.63 21.18
C GLN A 45 -7.30 29.19 21.21
N GLU A 46 -8.62 29.02 21.26
CA GLU A 46 -9.28 27.70 21.18
C GLU A 46 -8.94 26.99 19.86
N LYS A 47 -8.95 27.72 18.73
CA LYS A 47 -8.55 27.17 17.43
C LYS A 47 -7.09 26.72 17.39
N GLN A 48 -6.19 27.41 18.10
CA GLN A 48 -4.79 27.01 18.16
C GLN A 48 -4.59 25.76 19.01
N GLU A 49 -5.29 25.62 20.13
CA GLU A 49 -5.22 24.43 21.00
C GLU A 49 -5.75 23.18 20.29
N GLU A 50 -6.88 23.27 19.59
CA GLU A 50 -7.40 22.14 18.79
C GLU A 50 -6.42 21.67 17.70
N LEU A 51 -5.67 22.61 17.10
CA LEU A 51 -4.66 22.32 16.07
C LEU A 51 -3.44 21.60 16.65
N ILE A 52 -3.07 21.90 17.90
CA ILE A 52 -1.95 21.28 18.62
C ILE A 52 -2.33 19.85 19.06
N ASP A 53 -3.56 19.65 19.51
CA ASP A 53 -4.08 18.32 19.89
C ASP A 53 -4.16 17.37 18.70
N ARG A 54 -4.63 17.85 17.54
CA ARG A 54 -4.66 17.03 16.31
C ARG A 54 -3.24 16.62 15.87
N LYS A 55 -2.28 17.54 15.90
CA LYS A 55 -0.87 17.26 15.54
C LYS A 55 -0.20 16.29 16.51
N THR A 56 -0.47 16.41 17.81
CA THR A 56 0.10 15.50 18.81
C THR A 56 -0.50 14.09 18.72
N VAL A 57 -1.78 13.96 18.38
CA VAL A 57 -2.42 12.66 18.11
C VAL A 57 -1.83 11.99 16.86
N GLU A 58 -1.63 12.73 15.77
CA GLU A 58 -0.97 12.20 14.55
C GLU A 58 0.48 11.76 14.82
N ALA A 59 1.25 12.52 15.59
CA ALA A 59 2.61 12.16 15.99
C ALA A 59 2.66 10.91 16.89
N LYS A 60 1.68 10.74 17.79
CA LYS A 60 1.51 9.52 18.61
C LYS A 60 1.17 8.30 17.75
N GLN A 61 0.35 8.47 16.71
CA GLN A 61 0.01 7.38 15.79
C GLN A 61 1.21 6.96 14.93
N LEU A 62 1.99 7.92 14.41
CA LEU A 62 3.20 7.66 13.63
C LEU A 62 4.29 6.96 14.47
N SER A 63 4.49 7.39 15.72
CA SER A 63 5.46 6.76 16.63
C SER A 63 5.05 5.35 17.04
N GLN A 64 3.76 5.06 17.25
CA GLN A 64 3.25 3.71 17.50
C GLN A 64 3.46 2.77 16.29
N LYS A 65 3.27 3.29 15.06
CA LYS A 65 3.55 2.55 13.81
C LYS A 65 5.03 2.20 13.70
N GLN A 66 5.91 3.17 13.93
CA GLN A 66 7.36 2.98 13.92
C GLN A 66 7.82 1.97 14.99
N GLN A 67 7.26 2.01 16.20
CA GLN A 67 7.57 1.04 17.25
C GLN A 67 7.10 -0.39 16.92
N ALA A 68 5.95 -0.54 16.24
CA ALA A 68 5.46 -1.83 15.76
C ALA A 68 6.36 -2.42 14.65
N ASP A 69 6.86 -1.57 13.74
CA ASP A 69 7.79 -1.96 12.69
C ASP A 69 9.14 -2.42 13.27
N VAL A 70 9.65 -1.72 14.28
CA VAL A 70 10.90 -2.12 14.97
C VAL A 70 10.73 -3.43 15.75
N LYS A 71 9.55 -3.69 16.34
CA LYS A 71 9.26 -4.94 17.06
C LYS A 71 9.23 -6.17 16.12
N LYS A 72 8.78 -6.00 14.88
CA LYS A 72 8.80 -7.04 13.84
C LYS A 72 10.21 -7.55 13.50
N ILE A 73 11.22 -6.71 13.62
CA ILE A 73 12.61 -7.02 13.24
C ILE A 73 13.31 -7.94 14.27
N LYS A 74 12.83 -7.98 15.53
CA LYS A 74 13.51 -8.68 16.64
C LYS A 74 13.30 -10.21 16.70
N THR A 75 12.30 -10.78 16.01
CA THR A 75 12.14 -12.24 15.98
C THR A 75 13.12 -12.89 15.00
N PRO A 76 13.71 -14.06 15.31
CA PRO A 76 14.61 -14.74 14.39
C PRO A 76 13.85 -15.14 13.13
N LEU A 77 14.14 -14.42 12.05
CA LEU A 77 13.51 -14.54 10.75
C LEU A 77 13.93 -15.87 10.12
N ARG A 78 12.99 -16.83 10.05
CA ARG A 78 13.21 -18.15 9.42
C ARG A 78 13.34 -17.99 7.91
N ALA A 79 14.29 -18.73 7.33
CA ALA A 79 14.54 -18.75 5.90
C ALA A 79 14.04 -20.04 5.25
N ALA A 80 13.68 -19.96 3.97
CA ALA A 80 13.26 -21.09 3.14
C ALA A 80 13.76 -20.92 1.71
N ILE A 81 13.83 -22.02 0.96
CA ILE A 81 14.19 -22.00 -0.47
C ILE A 81 12.91 -22.08 -1.31
N ILE A 82 12.81 -21.21 -2.31
CA ILE A 82 11.76 -21.29 -3.33
C ILE A 82 12.40 -21.65 -4.67
N TYR A 83 11.95 -22.75 -5.24
CA TYR A 83 12.26 -23.15 -6.60
C TYR A 83 11.15 -22.71 -7.55
N ILE A 84 11.51 -21.85 -8.50
CA ILE A 84 10.61 -21.40 -9.57
C ILE A 84 11.09 -22.05 -10.87
N GLN A 85 10.30 -23.00 -11.38
CA GLN A 85 10.53 -23.57 -12.70
C GLN A 85 9.48 -23.04 -13.67
N SER A 86 9.90 -22.22 -14.63
CA SER A 86 9.00 -21.67 -15.64
C SER A 86 9.33 -22.20 -17.04
N SER A 87 8.30 -22.64 -17.74
CA SER A 87 8.40 -23.11 -19.12
C SER A 87 7.17 -22.71 -19.91
N LYS A 88 7.27 -22.66 -21.24
CA LYS A 88 6.16 -22.29 -22.17
C LYS A 88 4.85 -23.11 -22.01
N ASN A 89 4.89 -24.25 -21.30
CA ASN A 89 3.71 -25.11 -21.20
C ASN A 89 3.16 -25.18 -19.78
N ASN A 90 3.98 -24.83 -18.79
CA ASN A 90 3.63 -24.91 -17.38
C ASN A 90 4.67 -24.20 -16.53
N THR A 91 4.22 -23.69 -15.39
CA THR A 91 5.04 -23.15 -14.34
C THR A 91 4.82 -23.93 -13.05
N HIS A 92 5.89 -24.15 -12.29
CA HIS A 92 5.88 -24.84 -11.01
C HIS A 92 6.60 -23.99 -9.97
N ILE A 93 6.00 -23.90 -8.79
CA ILE A 93 6.61 -23.31 -7.60
C ILE A 93 6.71 -24.41 -6.55
N THR A 94 7.89 -24.58 -5.98
CA THR A 94 8.12 -25.50 -4.86
C THR A 94 8.82 -24.75 -3.75
N LEU A 95 8.20 -24.75 -2.57
CA LEU A 95 8.76 -24.19 -1.35
C LEU A 95 9.34 -25.34 -0.54
N THR A 96 10.59 -25.19 -0.12
CA THR A 96 11.28 -26.17 0.72
C THR A 96 11.90 -25.49 1.93
N ASP A 97 12.33 -26.30 2.88
CA ASP A 97 13.27 -25.89 3.92
C ASP A 97 14.64 -25.46 3.33
N ILE A 98 15.58 -25.07 4.21
CA ILE A 98 16.93 -24.61 3.81
C ILE A 98 17.76 -25.77 3.23
N THR A 99 17.54 -27.01 3.68
CA THR A 99 18.27 -28.16 3.12
C THR A 99 17.78 -28.48 1.71
N GLY A 100 16.51 -28.18 1.41
CA GLY A 100 15.87 -28.51 0.13
C GLY A 100 15.31 -29.93 0.09
N SER A 101 15.31 -30.64 1.21
CA SER A 101 14.87 -32.03 1.30
C SER A 101 13.38 -32.13 1.63
N GLU A 102 12.87 -31.22 2.46
CA GLU A 102 11.47 -31.21 2.88
C GLU A 102 10.68 -30.20 2.04
N ILE A 103 9.56 -30.64 1.46
CA ILE A 103 8.68 -29.78 0.67
C ILE A 103 7.54 -29.30 1.57
N LEU A 104 7.47 -27.99 1.80
CA LEU A 104 6.41 -27.35 2.56
C LEU A 104 5.17 -27.08 1.70
N ALA A 105 5.39 -26.61 0.47
CA ALA A 105 4.32 -26.31 -0.47
C ALA A 105 4.73 -26.60 -1.90
N LYS A 106 3.77 -27.02 -2.72
CA LYS A 106 3.95 -27.17 -4.15
C LYS A 106 2.71 -26.69 -4.88
N ALA A 107 2.92 -25.83 -5.87
CA ALA A 107 1.86 -25.32 -6.73
C ALA A 107 2.31 -25.41 -8.20
N SER A 108 1.34 -25.61 -9.09
CA SER A 108 1.59 -25.57 -10.53
C SER A 108 0.47 -24.85 -11.24
N GLY A 109 0.76 -24.26 -12.40
CA GLY A 109 -0.26 -23.55 -13.18
C GLY A 109 -1.43 -24.46 -13.57
N GLY A 110 -1.14 -25.72 -13.87
CA GLY A 110 -2.16 -26.74 -14.16
C GLY A 110 -3.13 -27.06 -13.01
N MET A 111 -2.80 -26.73 -11.76
CA MET A 111 -3.73 -26.89 -10.62
C MET A 111 -4.74 -25.75 -10.54
N LEU A 112 -4.40 -24.56 -11.07
CA LEU A 112 -5.21 -23.36 -10.96
C LEU A 112 -6.05 -23.10 -12.21
N THR A 113 -5.56 -23.53 -13.37
CA THR A 113 -6.24 -23.31 -14.66
C THR A 113 -6.67 -24.64 -15.27
N LYS A 114 -7.94 -24.73 -15.67
CA LYS A 114 -8.47 -25.90 -16.41
C LYS A 114 -7.84 -26.02 -17.80
N ASN A 115 -7.63 -24.88 -18.47
CA ASN A 115 -7.09 -24.84 -19.83
C ASN A 115 -5.59 -25.11 -19.85
N LYS A 116 -5.14 -25.90 -20.83
CA LYS A 116 -3.71 -26.24 -20.99
C LYS A 116 -2.86 -25.06 -21.43
N ALA A 117 -3.44 -24.13 -22.19
CA ALA A 117 -2.73 -22.97 -22.73
C ALA A 117 -2.39 -21.92 -21.66
N HIS A 118 -3.21 -21.77 -20.62
CA HIS A 118 -3.08 -20.69 -19.63
C HIS A 118 -2.18 -21.04 -18.42
N ARG A 119 -1.47 -22.18 -18.48
CA ARG A 119 -0.70 -22.70 -17.34
C ARG A 119 0.59 -21.93 -17.06
N ASP A 120 1.08 -21.15 -18.02
CA ASP A 120 2.27 -20.30 -17.92
C ASP A 120 1.94 -18.80 -18.01
N GLU A 121 0.65 -18.47 -17.99
CA GLU A 121 0.17 -17.09 -17.99
C GLU A 121 0.21 -16.45 -16.59
N GLN A 122 -0.02 -15.15 -16.57
CA GLN A 122 0.04 -14.31 -15.38
C GLN A 122 -0.98 -14.73 -14.31
N ALA A 123 -2.20 -15.08 -14.72
CA ALA A 123 -3.27 -15.46 -13.80
C ALA A 123 -2.90 -16.72 -13.00
N ALA A 124 -2.31 -17.72 -13.67
CA ALA A 124 -1.80 -18.92 -13.01
C ALA A 124 -0.65 -18.57 -12.03
N ALA A 125 0.26 -17.67 -12.42
CA ALA A 125 1.36 -17.23 -11.58
C ALA A 125 0.88 -16.61 -10.25
N ILE A 126 -0.08 -15.69 -10.32
CA ILE A 126 -0.65 -14.99 -9.16
C ILE A 126 -1.29 -15.98 -8.18
N GLY A 127 -2.13 -16.90 -8.67
CA GLY A 127 -2.76 -17.89 -7.81
C GLY A 127 -1.77 -18.85 -7.15
N MET A 128 -0.66 -19.19 -7.83
CA MET A 128 0.36 -20.06 -7.23
C MET A 128 1.08 -19.36 -6.08
N VAL A 129 1.39 -18.06 -6.22
CA VAL A 129 2.01 -17.27 -5.16
C VAL A 129 1.10 -17.21 -3.94
N GLN A 130 -0.21 -16.98 -4.13
CA GLN A 130 -1.17 -16.96 -3.02
C GLN A 130 -1.19 -18.26 -2.21
N VAL A 131 -1.16 -19.41 -2.89
CA VAL A 131 -1.09 -20.73 -2.23
C VAL A 131 0.19 -20.86 -1.39
N VAL A 132 1.33 -20.43 -1.93
CA VAL A 132 2.62 -20.48 -1.24
C VAL A 132 2.68 -19.47 -0.08
N GLU A 133 2.13 -18.27 -0.25
CA GLU A 133 2.05 -17.25 0.80
C GLU A 133 1.29 -17.73 2.03
N ASN A 134 0.19 -18.46 1.84
CA ASN A 134 -0.58 -19.03 2.96
C ASN A 134 0.27 -19.98 3.81
N VAL A 135 1.09 -20.80 3.14
CA VAL A 135 1.99 -21.75 3.82
C VAL A 135 3.15 -21.00 4.48
N LEU A 136 3.75 -20.02 3.80
CA LEU A 136 4.80 -19.16 4.36
C LEU A 136 4.34 -18.44 5.63
N ALA A 137 3.12 -17.89 5.63
CA ALA A 137 2.51 -17.24 6.79
C ALA A 137 2.30 -18.22 7.95
N THR A 138 1.81 -19.43 7.66
CA THR A 138 1.58 -20.47 8.67
C THR A 138 2.88 -20.91 9.35
N HIS A 139 3.96 -21.09 8.60
CA HIS A 139 5.27 -21.49 9.13
C HIS A 139 6.12 -20.33 9.66
N LYS A 140 5.62 -19.08 9.56
CA LYS A 140 6.31 -17.85 9.97
C LYS A 140 7.68 -17.68 9.31
N ILE A 141 7.74 -17.97 8.00
CA ILE A 141 8.93 -17.77 7.17
C ILE A 141 8.89 -16.36 6.61
N SER A 142 10.00 -15.65 6.72
CA SER A 142 10.12 -14.25 6.32
C SER A 142 11.24 -14.01 5.31
N ARG A 143 12.22 -14.91 5.24
CA ARG A 143 13.36 -14.81 4.32
C ARG A 143 13.32 -15.89 3.26
N LEU A 144 13.61 -15.52 2.02
CA LEU A 144 13.50 -16.41 0.87
C LEU A 144 14.82 -16.47 0.10
N ILE A 145 15.27 -17.68 -0.20
CA ILE A 145 16.33 -17.95 -1.17
C ILE A 145 15.65 -18.41 -2.45
N VAL A 146 15.68 -17.58 -3.49
CA VAL A 146 14.95 -17.83 -4.73
C VAL A 146 15.89 -18.46 -5.76
N ARG A 147 15.48 -19.62 -6.27
CA ARG A 147 16.17 -20.36 -7.32
C ARG A 147 15.26 -20.44 -8.54
N VAL A 148 15.61 -19.71 -9.59
CA VAL A 148 14.82 -19.66 -10.83
C VAL A 148 15.48 -20.56 -11.87
N ARG A 149 14.68 -21.27 -12.66
CA ARG A 149 15.15 -22.01 -13.83
C ARG A 149 14.12 -22.05 -14.94
N GLY A 150 14.64 -22.05 -16.16
CA GLY A 150 13.90 -22.48 -17.36
C GLY A 150 13.85 -24.00 -17.50
N LYS A 151 13.49 -24.46 -18.71
CA LYS A 151 13.69 -25.86 -19.11
C LYS A 151 15.18 -26.20 -19.21
N GLY A 152 15.97 -25.30 -19.82
CA GLY A 152 17.41 -25.41 -19.98
C GLY A 152 17.87 -26.65 -20.75
N GLY A 153 19.17 -26.90 -20.66
CA GLY A 153 19.86 -28.00 -21.31
C GLY A 153 19.90 -27.85 -22.83
N ILE A 154 19.35 -28.84 -23.54
CA ILE A 154 19.22 -28.78 -25.01
C ILE A 154 18.05 -27.86 -25.44
N LYS A 155 17.15 -27.54 -24.50
CA LYS A 155 15.94 -26.76 -24.78
C LYS A 155 16.22 -25.27 -24.56
N SER A 156 15.17 -24.45 -24.68
CA SER A 156 15.26 -23.01 -24.45
C SER A 156 15.83 -22.67 -23.07
N ASP A 157 16.81 -21.76 -23.11
CA ASP A 157 17.43 -21.11 -21.95
C ASP A 157 16.65 -19.90 -21.43
N ARG A 158 15.56 -19.53 -22.12
CA ARG A 158 14.70 -18.43 -21.67
C ARG A 158 13.83 -18.83 -20.50
N ILE A 159 13.83 -18.00 -19.47
CA ILE A 159 12.87 -18.03 -18.37
C ILE A 159 11.51 -17.49 -18.89
N GLY A 160 10.41 -18.14 -18.51
CA GLY A 160 9.06 -17.73 -18.93
C GLY A 160 8.52 -16.53 -18.14
N GLN A 161 7.49 -15.88 -18.69
CA GLN A 161 6.89 -14.66 -18.12
C GLN A 161 6.35 -14.89 -16.69
N ALA A 162 5.77 -16.05 -16.42
CA ALA A 162 5.26 -16.39 -15.09
C ALA A 162 6.34 -16.29 -13.98
N ALA A 163 7.60 -16.63 -14.25
CA ALA A 163 8.65 -16.52 -13.24
C ALA A 163 8.96 -15.07 -12.86
N GLN A 164 8.94 -14.15 -13.83
CA GLN A 164 9.13 -12.72 -13.56
C GLN A 164 8.01 -12.18 -12.66
N ILE A 165 6.78 -12.63 -12.89
CA ILE A 165 5.62 -12.22 -12.10
C ILE A 165 5.69 -12.79 -10.68
N ILE A 166 6.03 -14.07 -10.55
CA ILE A 166 6.22 -14.71 -9.24
C ILE A 166 7.30 -13.97 -8.45
N LEU A 167 8.45 -13.67 -9.08
CA LEU A 167 9.53 -12.93 -8.45
C LEU A 167 9.08 -11.54 -8.00
N LYS A 168 8.36 -10.82 -8.88
CA LYS A 168 7.80 -9.51 -8.56
C LYS A 168 6.85 -9.56 -7.37
N MET A 169 5.99 -10.57 -7.31
CA MET A 169 5.04 -10.72 -6.20
C MET A 169 5.71 -11.09 -4.87
N LEU A 170 6.70 -12.00 -4.90
CA LEU A 170 7.45 -12.38 -3.70
C LEU A 170 8.35 -11.25 -3.18
N SER A 171 8.76 -10.33 -4.05
CA SER A 171 9.61 -9.18 -3.71
C SER A 171 8.86 -8.01 -3.06
N HIS A 172 7.55 -8.09 -2.88
CA HIS A 172 6.82 -7.10 -2.07
C HIS A 172 7.31 -7.14 -0.60
N ASP A 173 7.08 -6.06 0.16
CA ASP A 173 7.59 -5.83 1.54
C ASP A 173 7.24 -6.90 2.59
N LYS A 174 6.53 -7.97 2.21
CA LYS A 174 6.21 -9.11 3.07
C LYS A 174 7.40 -10.03 3.33
N TYR A 175 8.31 -10.19 2.36
CA TYR A 175 9.41 -11.16 2.43
C TYR A 175 10.74 -10.55 1.98
N GLU A 176 11.81 -10.90 2.68
CA GLU A 176 13.17 -10.50 2.34
C GLU A 176 13.82 -11.56 1.45
N ILE A 177 14.15 -11.22 0.20
CA ILE A 177 14.88 -12.11 -0.70
C ILE A 177 16.37 -12.02 -0.37
N ILE A 178 16.96 -13.08 0.19
CA ILE A 178 18.39 -13.13 0.54
C ILE A 178 19.23 -13.27 -0.73
N HIS A 179 18.85 -14.22 -1.59
CA HIS A 179 19.64 -14.59 -2.75
C HIS A 179 18.73 -14.99 -3.90
N LEU A 180 19.02 -14.45 -5.09
CA LEU A 180 18.36 -14.81 -6.33
C LEU A 180 19.38 -15.46 -7.25
N LYS A 181 19.20 -16.75 -7.56
CA LYS A 181 20.12 -17.50 -8.40
C LYS A 181 19.40 -18.14 -9.58
N ASP A 182 19.99 -18.02 -10.77
CA ASP A 182 19.64 -18.88 -11.90
C ASP A 182 20.31 -20.25 -11.73
N VAL A 183 19.49 -21.30 -11.68
CA VAL A 183 19.91 -22.71 -11.54
C VAL A 183 19.56 -23.53 -12.77
N MET A 184 19.49 -22.88 -13.93
CA MET A 184 19.22 -23.55 -15.18
C MET A 184 20.34 -24.54 -15.54
N PRO A 185 20.01 -25.78 -15.95
CA PRO A 185 21.00 -26.76 -16.33
C PRO A 185 21.71 -26.34 -17.63
N ILE A 186 23.03 -26.18 -17.57
CA ILE A 186 23.90 -25.94 -18.73
C ILE A 186 24.29 -27.29 -19.35
N TYR A 187 24.42 -27.33 -20.67
CA TYR A 187 24.60 -28.59 -21.39
C TYR A 187 25.69 -28.53 -22.46
N TYR A 188 26.50 -29.59 -22.58
CA TYR A 188 27.78 -29.57 -23.31
C TYR A 188 27.93 -30.54 -24.52
N GLY A 189 26.98 -31.42 -24.89
CA GLY A 189 27.38 -32.49 -25.86
C GLY A 189 26.37 -33.42 -26.55
N LYS A 190 25.11 -33.05 -26.77
CA LYS A 190 24.12 -33.83 -27.55
C LYS A 190 23.49 -32.93 -28.59
N LYS A 191 23.18 -33.54 -29.74
CA LYS A 191 22.46 -32.90 -30.84
C LYS A 191 21.08 -32.41 -30.37
N LEU A 192 20.62 -31.30 -30.94
CA LEU A 192 19.28 -30.76 -30.73
C LEU A 192 18.22 -31.82 -31.09
N LYS A 193 17.05 -31.75 -30.43
CA LYS A 193 15.92 -32.67 -30.70
C LYS A 193 15.50 -32.67 -32.18
N TYR A 194 15.69 -31.56 -32.86
CA TYR A 194 15.33 -31.38 -34.26
C TYR A 194 16.56 -31.50 -35.16
N GLY A 195 16.37 -31.99 -36.39
CA GLY A 195 17.45 -32.09 -37.37
C GLY A 195 17.96 -30.71 -37.83
N ARG A 196 18.91 -30.71 -38.77
CA ARG A 196 19.60 -29.49 -39.27
C ARG A 196 18.65 -28.36 -39.70
N ARG A 197 17.45 -28.70 -40.19
CA ARG A 197 16.44 -27.73 -40.65
C ARG A 197 15.48 -27.25 -39.55
N GLY A 198 15.65 -27.72 -38.32
CA GLY A 198 14.78 -27.35 -37.19
C GLY A 198 13.36 -27.89 -37.29
N ARG A 199 12.46 -27.32 -36.49
CA ARG A 199 11.03 -27.63 -36.52
C ARG A 199 10.38 -26.83 -37.65
N LYS A 200 9.85 -27.52 -38.67
CA LYS A 200 8.95 -26.92 -39.65
C LYS A 200 7.58 -26.72 -39.01
N VAL A 201 6.98 -25.55 -39.23
CA VAL A 201 5.60 -25.21 -38.84
C VAL A 201 4.79 -24.97 -40.08
#